data_AF-A0A537HXB0-F1
#
_entry.id   AF-A0A537HXB0-F1
#
_cell.length_a   1.000
_cell.length_b   1.000
_cell.length_c   1.000
_cell.angle_alpha   90.00
_cell.angle_beta   90.00
_cell.angle_gamma   90.00
#
_symmetry.space_group_name_H-M   'P 1'
#
loop_
_entity.id
_entity.type
_entity.pdbx_description
1 polymer ?
#
loop_
_entity_poly.entity_id
_entity_poly.type
_entity_poly.pdbx_seq_one_letter_code
_entity_poly.pdbx_strand_id
1 'polypeptide(L)'
;MENDFLLPVTFQGKEREFPVRFLNYGYSSKLEVEIDGTKILFEPDEERNWRALISYEDLVANKNISRELLEAVAGVIEEITK
;
A
#
# COMPACT_ATOMS: atom_id res chain seq x y z
N MET A 1 -2.14 3.23 -19.28
CA MET A 1 -2.30 4.52 -18.56
C MET A 1 -1.80 4.25 -17.17
N GLU A 2 -0.65 4.80 -16.81
CA GLU A 2 -0.16 4.80 -15.42
C GLU A 2 -0.98 5.85 -14.68
N ASN A 3 -2.02 5.40 -13.98
CA ASN A 3 -2.83 6.29 -13.17
C ASN A 3 -2.17 6.36 -11.79
N ASP A 4 -1.17 7.22 -11.68
CA ASP A 4 -0.62 7.60 -10.38
C ASP A 4 -1.66 8.51 -9.69
N PHE A 5 -1.97 8.24 -8.44
CA PHE A 5 -2.92 9.04 -7.64
C PHE A 5 -2.46 9.16 -6.18
N LEU A 6 -3.08 10.07 -5.42
CA LEU A 6 -2.85 10.20 -3.99
C LEU A 6 -3.94 9.44 -3.22
N LEU A 7 -3.52 8.56 -2.31
CA LEU A 7 -4.39 7.80 -1.42
C LEU A 7 -4.48 8.51 -0.06
N PRO A 8 -5.60 9.15 0.28
CA PRO A 8 -5.80 9.76 1.58
C PRO A 8 -6.04 8.67 2.63
N VAL A 9 -5.27 8.68 3.71
CA VAL A 9 -5.33 7.71 4.80
C VAL A 9 -5.35 8.47 6.12
N THR A 10 -6.36 8.21 6.94
CA THR A 10 -6.40 8.69 8.32
C THR A 10 -5.65 7.72 9.22
N PHE A 11 -4.56 8.18 9.84
CA PHE A 11 -3.75 7.39 10.74
C PHE A 11 -3.42 8.19 12.00
N GLN A 12 -3.69 7.62 13.19
CA GLN A 12 -3.48 8.28 14.48
C GLN A 12 -4.13 9.67 14.59
N GLY A 13 -5.33 9.83 14.01
CA GLY A 13 -6.06 11.10 14.01
C GLY A 13 -5.50 12.17 13.07
N LYS A 14 -4.55 11.82 12.21
CA LYS A 14 -3.99 12.70 11.18
C LYS A 14 -4.30 12.16 9.79
N GLU A 15 -4.67 13.05 8.89
CA GLU A 15 -4.81 12.73 7.48
C GLU A 15 -3.43 12.80 6.81
N ARG A 16 -3.09 11.77 6.05
CA ARG A 16 -1.85 11.65 5.27
C ARG A 16 -2.22 11.24 3.85
N GLU A 17 -1.50 11.77 2.87
CA GLU A 17 -1.67 11.38 1.48
C GLU A 17 -0.44 10.59 1.02
N PHE A 18 -0.66 9.44 0.41
CA PHE A 18 0.41 8.59 -0.10
C PHE A 18 0.35 8.49 -1.63
N PRO A 19 1.46 8.71 -2.34
CA PRO A 19 1.54 8.42 -3.76
C PRO A 19 1.30 6.93 -4.03
N VAL A 20 0.41 6.64 -4.97
CA VAL A 20 0.07 5.29 -5.40
C VAL A 20 0.24 5.17 -6.90
N ARG A 21 0.86 4.06 -7.32
CA ARG A 21 0.93 3.64 -8.71
C ARG A 21 0.17 2.34 -8.91
N PHE A 22 -0.73 2.32 -9.88
CA PHE A 22 -1.39 1.09 -10.30
C PHE A 22 -0.47 0.25 -11.20
N LEU A 23 -0.24 -1.01 -10.81
CA LEU A 23 0.59 -1.95 -11.54
C LEU A 23 -0.28 -3.07 -12.11
N ASN A 24 -0.38 -3.12 -13.44
CA ASN A 24 -1.05 -4.21 -14.16
C ASN A 24 -0.11 -5.42 -14.25
N TYR A 25 -0.33 -6.44 -13.43
CA TYR A 25 0.40 -7.72 -13.50
C TYR A 25 -0.55 -8.85 -13.94
N GLY A 26 -0.75 -8.99 -15.24
CA GLY A 26 -1.59 -10.06 -15.80
C GLY A 26 -3.01 -10.01 -15.26
N TYR A 27 -3.42 -11.04 -14.52
CA TYR A 27 -4.76 -11.14 -13.90
C TYR A 27 -4.83 -10.60 -12.47
N SER A 28 -3.71 -10.18 -11.87
CA SER A 28 -3.67 -9.61 -10.51
C SER A 28 -3.52 -8.09 -10.54
N SER A 29 -4.33 -7.41 -9.73
CA SER A 29 -4.15 -5.98 -9.47
C SER A 29 -3.11 -5.81 -8.38
N LYS A 30 -2.06 -5.01 -8.65
CA LYS A 30 -1.09 -4.60 -7.63
C LYS A 30 -1.06 -3.09 -7.53
N LEU A 31 -0.86 -2.59 -6.32
CA LEU A 31 -0.66 -1.17 -6.05
C LEU A 31 0.73 -1.01 -5.42
N GLU A 32 1.54 -0.10 -5.96
CA GLU A 32 2.76 0.36 -5.28
C GLU A 32 2.41 1.65 -4.54
N VAL A 33 2.55 1.65 -3.22
CA VAL A 33 2.30 2.81 -2.35
C VAL A 33 3.62 3.28 -1.78
N GLU A 34 3.94 4.57 -1.95
CA GLU A 34 5.12 5.16 -1.36
C GLU A 34 4.82 5.69 0.06
N ILE A 35 5.36 5.01 1.07
CA ILE A 35 5.20 5.35 2.49
C ILE A 35 6.57 5.75 3.03
N ASP A 36 6.72 7.02 3.42
CA ASP A 36 7.94 7.55 4.03
C ASP A 36 9.22 7.24 3.21
N GLY A 37 9.13 7.36 1.87
CA GLY A 37 10.23 7.07 0.95
C GLY A 37 10.48 5.57 0.72
N THR A 38 9.53 4.72 1.08
CA THR A 38 9.57 3.27 0.87
C THR A 38 8.43 2.83 -0.01
N LYS A 39 8.75 2.10 -1.08
CA LYS A 39 7.75 1.55 -1.98
C LYS A 39 7.26 0.22 -1.42
N ILE A 40 5.99 0.17 -1.06
CA ILE A 40 5.33 -1.02 -0.53
C ILE A 40 4.34 -1.52 -1.57
N LEU A 41 4.45 -2.79 -1.93
CA LEU A 41 3.52 -3.43 -2.85
C LEU A 41 2.32 -3.96 -2.07
N PHE A 42 1.12 -3.69 -2.56
CA PHE A 42 -0.12 -4.25 -2.06
C PHE A 42 -0.76 -5.12 -3.15
N GLU A 43 -1.27 -6.28 -2.76
CA GLU A 43 -2.00 -7.19 -3.64
C GLU A 43 -3.12 -7.90 -2.85
N PRO A 44 -4.21 -8.33 -3.52
CA PRO A 44 -5.20 -9.20 -2.89
C PRO A 44 -4.59 -10.56 -2.58
N ASP A 45 -4.89 -11.08 -1.39
CA ASP A 45 -4.58 -12.44 -0.99
C ASP A 45 -5.65 -13.44 -1.44
N GLU A 46 -5.53 -14.69 -1.00
CA GLU A 46 -6.47 -15.77 -1.36
C GLU A 46 -7.89 -15.54 -0.84
N GLU A 47 -8.03 -14.79 0.26
CA GLU A 47 -9.31 -14.40 0.88
C GLU A 47 -9.82 -13.05 0.34
N ARG A 48 -9.11 -12.44 -0.62
CA ARG A 48 -9.35 -11.11 -1.19
C ARG A 48 -9.12 -9.95 -0.23
N ASN A 49 -8.39 -10.16 0.87
CA ASN A 49 -7.90 -9.07 1.68
C ASN A 49 -6.64 -8.48 1.04
N TRP A 50 -6.42 -7.18 1.17
CA TRP A 50 -5.20 -6.55 0.67
C TRP A 50 -4.05 -6.76 1.65
N ARG A 51 -2.96 -7.39 1.19
CA ARG A 51 -1.74 -7.60 1.98
C ARG A 51 -0.60 -6.71 1.49
N ALA A 52 0.21 -6.22 2.42
CA ALA A 52 1.48 -5.55 2.11
C ALA A 52 2.60 -6.60 1.88
N LEU A 53 3.39 -6.39 0.84
CA LEU A 53 4.61 -7.12 0.55
C LEU A 53 5.81 -6.19 0.77
N ILE A 54 6.67 -6.58 1.70
CA ILE A 54 7.89 -5.85 2.04
C ILE A 54 9.08 -6.69 1.61
N SER A 55 10.04 -6.09 0.92
CA SER A 55 11.27 -6.79 0.53
C SER A 55 12.15 -7.07 1.76
N TYR A 56 12.95 -8.14 1.70
CA TYR A 56 13.93 -8.41 2.76
C TYR A 56 14.95 -7.27 2.92
N GLU A 57 15.31 -6.61 1.82
CA GLU A 57 16.21 -5.46 1.83
C GLU A 57 15.63 -4.27 2.58
N ASP A 58 14.33 -3.97 2.40
CA ASP A 58 13.65 -2.89 3.12
C ASP A 58 13.53 -3.19 4.64
N LEU A 59 13.32 -4.47 5.00
CA LEU A 59 13.34 -4.90 6.40
C LEU A 59 14.73 -4.70 7.04
N VAL A 60 15.79 -5.08 6.33
CA VAL A 60 17.18 -4.94 6.81
C VAL A 60 17.63 -3.47 6.84
N ALA A 61 17.12 -2.63 5.94
CA ALA A 61 17.35 -1.19 5.92
C ALA A 61 16.68 -0.45 7.09
N ASN A 62 16.02 -1.17 8.01
CA ASN A 62 15.41 -0.65 9.23
C ASN A 62 14.38 0.45 8.96
N LYS A 63 13.70 0.35 7.81
CA LYS A 63 12.57 1.21 7.48
C LYS A 63 11.38 0.76 8.33
N ASN A 64 11.33 1.29 9.55
CA ASN A 64 10.31 0.97 10.56
C ASN A 64 8.95 1.56 10.17
N ILE A 65 8.31 0.97 9.16
CA ILE A 65 6.92 1.26 8.85
C ILE A 65 6.07 0.47 9.84
N SER A 66 5.20 1.17 10.56
CA SER A 66 4.33 0.54 11.54
C SER A 66 3.33 -0.38 10.85
N ARG A 67 3.08 -1.55 11.45
CA ARG A 67 2.09 -2.50 10.94
C ARG A 67 0.70 -1.87 10.87
N GLU A 68 0.35 -1.06 11.86
CA GLU A 68 -0.95 -0.38 11.95
C GLU A 68 -1.15 0.63 10.80
N LEU A 69 -0.07 1.28 10.34
CA LEU A 69 -0.14 2.14 9.17
C LEU A 69 -0.38 1.33 7.89
N LEU A 70 0.29 0.19 7.75
CA LEU A 70 0.06 -0.72 6.61
C LEU A 70 -1.36 -1.25 6.59
N GLU A 71 -1.92 -1.60 7.75
CA GLU A 71 -3.31 -2.02 7.90
C GLU A 71 -4.29 -0.90 7.54
N ALA A 72 -4.02 0.33 7.97
CA ALA A 72 -4.84 1.49 7.60
C ALA A 72 -4.83 1.75 6.08
N VAL A 73 -3.66 1.66 5.44
CA VAL A 73 -3.52 1.79 3.98
C VAL A 73 -4.29 0.68 3.26
N ALA A 74 -4.14 -0.57 3.69
CA ALA A 74 -4.85 -1.72 3.11
C ALA A 74 -6.38 -1.55 3.21
N GLY A 75 -6.88 -1.03 4.33
CA GLY A 75 -8.31 -0.75 4.52
C GLY A 75 -8.85 0.27 3.51
N VAL A 76 -8.13 1.38 3.29
CA VAL A 76 -8.57 2.39 2.29
C VAL A 76 -8.51 1.80 0.87
N ILE A 77 -7.47 1.02 0.56
CA ILE A 77 -7.38 0.32 -0.73
C ILE A 77 -8.59 -0.60 -0.93
N GLU A 78 -8.99 -1.35 0.09
CA GLU A 78 -10.16 -2.21 0.04
C GLU A 78 -11.44 -1.42 -0.24
N GLU A 79 -11.62 -0.25 0.37
CA GLU A 79 -12.78 0.62 0.15
C GLU A 79 -12.88 1.15 -1.28
N ILE A 80 -11.75 1.52 -1.90
CA ILE A 80 -11.74 2.09 -3.27
C ILE A 80 -11.72 1.03 -4.38
N THR A 81 -11.47 -0.24 -4.05
CA THR A 81 -11.41 -1.35 -5.02
C THR A 81 -12.60 -2.30 -4.95
N LYS A 82 -13.52 -2.09 -3.98
CA LYS A 82 -14.85 -2.68 -3.96
C LYS A 82 -15.74 -2.13 -5.08
#